data_AF-A0A0B1TUM1-F1
#
_entry.id   AF-A0A0B1TUM1-F1
#
_cell.length_a   1.000
_cell.length_b   1.000
_cell.length_c   1.000
_cell.angle_alpha   90.00
_cell.angle_beta   90.00
_cell.angle_gamma   90.00
#
_symmetry.space_group_name_H-M   'P 1'
#
loop_
_entity.id
_entity.type
_entity.pdbx_description
1 polymer ?
#
loop_
_entity_poly.entity_id
_entity_poly.type
_entity_poly.pdbx_seq_one_letter_code
_entity_poly.pdbx_strand_id
1 'polypeptide(L)' 'MITVMDYDKLGSNDAIGRCLLGCNASGAELRHWMDMLASPRRPIAQWHTLAPVEEEGGEKK' A
#
# COMPACT_ATOMS: atom_id res chain seq x y z
N MET A 1 -1.61 -1.07 -5.47
CA MET A 1 -1.38 -0.13 -4.35
C MET A 1 -2.60 -0.12 -3.47
N ILE A 2 -2.42 -0.19 -2.16
CA ILE A 2 -3.47 -0.09 -1.15
C ILE A 2 -3.23 1.24 -0.42
N THR A 3 -4.24 2.08 -0.31
CA THR A 3 -4.16 3.39 0.36
C THR A 3 -5.17 3.44 1.48
N VAL A 4 -4.74 3.92 2.65
CA VAL A 4 -5.61 4.21 3.78
C VAL A 4 -5.91 5.70 3.77
N MET A 5 -7.19 6.05 3.79
CA MET A 5 -7.67 7.42 3.73
C MET A 5 -8.41 7.76 5.03
N ASP A 6 -8.27 9.00 5.49
CA ASP A 6 -9.14 9.60 6.48
C ASP A 6 -10.40 10.11 5.77
N TYR A 7 -11.57 9.78 6.31
CA TYR A 7 -12.85 10.09 5.67
C TYR A 7 -13.44 11.38 6.22
N ASP A 8 -13.70 12.34 5.32
CA ASP A 8 -14.34 13.61 5.65
C ASP A 8 -15.71 13.75 4.98
N LYS A 9 -16.72 14.15 5.77
CA LYS A 9 -18.11 14.28 5.30
C LYS A 9 -18.36 15.51 4.42
N LEU A 10 -17.61 16.57 4.64
CA LEU A 10 -17.81 17.88 4.03
C LEU A 10 -16.64 18.30 3.12
N GLY A 11 -15.53 17.55 3.17
CA GLY A 11 -14.27 17.85 2.47
C GLY A 11 -13.82 16.69 1.58
N SER A 12 -12.59 16.80 1.05
CA SER A 12 -11.90 15.68 0.41
C SER A 12 -11.32 14.74 1.46
N ASN A 13 -11.23 13.46 1.13
CA ASN A 13 -10.55 12.49 1.98
C ASN A 13 -9.03 12.66 1.85
N ASP A 14 -8.35 12.76 2.99
CA ASP A 14 -6.90 12.87 3.05
C ASP A 14 -6.24 11.49 3.15
N ALA A 15 -5.13 11.29 2.46
CA ALA A 15 -4.41 10.02 2.52
C ALA A 15 -3.56 9.96 3.79
N ILE A 16 -3.79 8.93 4.62
CA ILE A 16 -2.97 8.65 5.82
C ILE A 16 -1.65 7.98 5.40
N GLY A 17 -1.71 7.07 4.44
CA GLY A 17 -0.54 6.34 3.96
C GLY A 17 -0.88 5.23 2.98
N ARG A 18 0.15 4.60 2.41
CA ARG A 18 -0.01 3.60 1.34
C ARG A 18 0.95 2.43 1.47
N CYS A 19 0.61 1.31 0.83
CA CYS A 19 1.43 0.11 0.72
C CYS A 19 1.32 -0.46 -0.70
N LEU A 20 2.45 -0.90 -1.27
CA LEU A 20 2.49 -1.50 -2.60
C LEU A 20 2.78 -3.00 -2.48
N LEU A 21 1.78 -3.84 -2.74
CA LEU A 21 1.97 -5.27 -2.98
C LEU A 21 2.14 -5.55 -4.48
N GLY A 22 3.01 -6.49 -4.84
CA GLY A 22 3.21 -6.92 -6.22
C GLY A 22 4.66 -7.25 -6.56
N CYS A 23 4.91 -7.54 -7.83
CA CYS A 23 6.23 -7.89 -8.36
C CYS A 23 7.26 -6.76 -8.21
N ASN A 24 6.79 -5.51 -8.19
CA ASN A 24 7.62 -4.31 -8.08
C ASN A 24 7.76 -3.83 -6.63
N ALA A 25 7.24 -4.58 -5.66
CA ALA A 25 7.43 -4.30 -4.26
C ALA A 25 8.81 -4.75 -3.77
N SER A 26 9.18 -4.34 -2.56
CA SER A 26 10.37 -4.83 -1.86
C SER A 26 9.99 -5.29 -0.45
N GLY A 27 10.93 -5.85 0.31
CA GLY A 27 10.71 -6.14 1.73
C GLY A 27 9.53 -7.07 2.05
N ALA A 28 8.73 -6.66 3.04
CA ALA A 28 7.63 -7.45 3.58
C ALA A 28 6.48 -7.60 2.58
N GLU A 29 6.28 -6.61 1.73
CA GLU A 29 5.27 -6.51 0.70
C GLU A 29 5.51 -7.52 -0.42
N LEU A 30 6.75 -7.58 -0.91
CA LEU A 30 7.13 -8.59 -1.91
C LEU A 30 7.00 -10.00 -1.33
N ARG A 31 7.43 -10.20 -0.08
CA ARG A 31 7.29 -11.50 0.58
C ARG A 31 5.82 -11.93 0.69
N HIS A 32 4.94 -11.04 1.13
CA HIS A 32 3.51 -11.33 1.21
C HIS A 32 2.93 -11.71 -0.16
N TRP A 33 3.34 -10.99 -1.21
CA TRP A 33 2.94 -11.28 -2.59
C TRP A 33 3.41 -12.67 -3.04
N MET A 34 4.66 -13.03 -2.76
CA MET A 34 5.21 -14.35 -3.09
C MET A 34 4.54 -15.48 -2.32
N ASP A 35 4.25 -15.29 -1.03
CA ASP A 35 3.56 -16.28 -0.20
C ASP A 35 2.14 -16.56 -0.71
N MET A 36 1.44 -15.51 -1.21
CA MET A 36 0.14 -15.64 -1.85
C MET A 36 0.22 -16.45 -3.16
N LEU A 37 1.22 -16.18 -4.02
CA LEU A 37 1.42 -16.92 -5.27
C LEU A 37 1.82 -18.38 -5.01
N ALA A 38 2.60 -18.64 -3.96
CA ALA A 38 3.02 -19.98 -3.56
C ALA A 38 1.89 -20.81 -2.91
N SER A 39 0.79 -20.18 -2.48
CA SER A 39 -0.32 -20.83 -1.78
C SER A 39 -1.68 -20.62 -2.48
N PRO A 40 -1.89 -21.19 -3.69
CA PRO A 40 -3.15 -21.02 -4.41
C PRO A 40 -4.37 -21.42 -3.57
N ARG A 41 -5.41 -20.57 -3.59
CA ARG A 41 -6.69 -20.78 -2.87
C ARG A 41 -6.60 -20.78 -1.34
N ARG A 42 -5.42 -20.52 -0.75
CA ARG A 42 -5.26 -20.36 0.68
C ARG A 42 -5.10 -18.87 1.02
N PRO A 43 -5.90 -18.31 1.94
CA PRO A 43 -5.73 -16.93 2.34
C PRO A 43 -4.42 -16.75 3.11
N ILE A 44 -3.69 -15.68 2.81
CA ILE A 44 -2.51 -15.23 3.53
C ILE A 44 -2.85 -13.87 4.14
N ALA A 45 -2.60 -13.72 5.45
CA ALA A 45 -2.81 -12.47 6.17
C ALA A 45 -1.47 -11.99 6.74
N GLN A 46 -1.13 -10.72 6.52
CA GLN A 46 0.09 -10.10 7.02
C GLN A 46 -0.13 -8.62 7.29
N TRP A 47 0.40 -8.12 8.40
CA TRP A 47 0.47 -6.68 8.69
C TRP A 47 1.55 -6.01 7.83
N HIS A 48 1.30 -4.76 7.44
CA HIS A 48 2.23 -3.90 6.69
C HIS A 48 2.27 -2.53 7.33
N THR A 49 3.45 -1.92 7.38
CA THR A 49 3.61 -0.53 7.79
C THR A 49 3.27 0.37 6.62
N LEU A 50 2.44 1.39 6.83
CA LEU A 50 2.11 2.34 5.77
C LEU A 50 3.32 3.25 5.48
N ALA A 51 3.68 3.35 4.20
CA ALA A 51 4.61 4.36 3.73
C ALA A 51 3.90 5.73 3.64
N PRO A 52 4.66 6.83 3.80
CA PRO A 52 4.16 8.17 3.54
C PRO A 52 3.56 8.29 2.14
N VAL A 53 2.58 9.16 2.01
CA VAL A 53 2.02 9.56 0.72
C VAL A 53 3.06 10.48 0.10
N GLU A 54 3.81 10.01 -0.91
CA GLU A 54 4.65 10.93 -1.68
C GLU A 54 3.73 11.95 -2.34
N GLU A 55 4.02 13.24 -2.17
CA GLU A 55 3.32 14.31 -2.87
C GLU A 55 3.50 14.12 -4.39
N GLU A 56 2.42 13.86 -5.12
CA GLU A 56 2.38 14.02 -6.57
C GLU A 56 2.51 15.52 -6.89
N GLY A 57 3.70 16.08 -6.73
CA GLY A 57 3.90 17.53 -6.80
C GLY A 57 5.33 18.02 -6.69
N GLY A 58 6.33 17.15 -6.78
CA GLY A 58 7.71 17.56 -6.97
C GLY A 58 7.94 18.07 -8.40
N GLU A 59 7.43 19.25 -8.74
CA GLU A 59 8.09 20.06 -9.77
C GLU A 59 9.56 20.16 -9.37
N LYS A 60 10.42 19.50 -10.15
CA LYS A 60 11.86 19.72 -10.08
C LYS A 60 12.07 21.18 -10.43
N LYS A 61 12.25 22.03 -9.42
CA LYS A 61 12.79 23.38 -9.60
C LYS A 61 14.28 23.31 -9.92
#